data_AF-A0A0V8S424-F1
#
_entry.id   AF-A0A0V8S424-F1
#
_cell.length_a   1.000
_cell.length_b   1.000
_cell.length_c   1.000
_cell.angle_alpha   90.00
_cell.angle_beta   90.00
_cell.angle_gamma   90.00
#
_symmetry.space_group_name_H-M   'P 1'
#
loop_
_entity.id
_entity.type
_entity.pdbx_description
1 polymer ?
#
loop_
_entity_poly.entity_id
_entity_poly.type
_entity_poly.pdbx_seq_one_letter_code
_entity_poly.pdbx_strand_id
1 'polypeptide(L)'
;MPSRVEHPLHDLRLERRALRAERELVAWWRRVVRARIDLLVAQAAAPGPLGEQVAFALPLEVCLQVPRPDDLRDALSPGSAAADVGALPRLRALDARLARYETGVQDALADATSRLVAHVAADPTASLRRRTPAVEGS
;
A
#
# COMPACT_ATOMS: atom_id res chain seq x y z
N MET A 1 12.52 29.41 -30.29
CA MET A 1 11.37 28.48 -30.31
C MET A 1 11.74 27.24 -29.50
N PRO A 2 11.62 27.26 -28.16
CA PRO A 2 11.91 26.07 -27.34
C PRO A 2 10.91 24.97 -27.67
N SER A 3 11.43 23.76 -27.83
CA SER A 3 10.76 22.66 -28.51
C SER A 3 9.51 22.18 -27.76
N ARG A 4 8.43 21.97 -28.52
CA ARG A 4 7.18 21.35 -28.07
C ARG A 4 7.36 19.89 -27.61
N VAL A 5 8.57 19.32 -27.68
CA VAL A 5 8.91 17.93 -27.39
C VAL A 5 9.46 17.73 -25.96
N GLU A 6 10.12 18.74 -25.39
CA GLU A 6 10.63 18.68 -24.02
C GLU A 6 9.54 18.75 -22.94
N HIS A 7 8.45 19.47 -23.21
CA HIS A 7 7.28 19.55 -22.34
C HIS A 7 6.58 18.19 -22.19
N PRO A 8 6.22 17.48 -23.28
CA PRO A 8 5.58 16.16 -23.22
C PRO A 8 6.32 15.11 -22.37
N LEU A 9 7.64 15.01 -22.50
CA LEU A 9 8.42 14.02 -21.74
C LEU A 9 8.47 14.38 -20.24
N HIS A 10 8.58 15.67 -19.92
CA HIS A 10 8.55 16.12 -18.54
C HIS A 10 7.19 15.85 -17.89
N ASP A 11 6.12 16.15 -18.61
CA ASP A 11 4.73 15.98 -18.17
C ASP A 11 4.42 14.51 -17.92
N LEU A 12 4.81 13.60 -18.82
CA LEU A 12 4.65 12.16 -18.64
C LEU A 12 5.42 11.62 -17.43
N ARG A 13 6.61 12.16 -17.15
CA ARG A 13 7.40 11.79 -15.96
C ARG A 13 6.74 12.28 -14.67
N LEU A 14 6.16 13.48 -14.68
CA LEU A 14 5.42 14.03 -13.55
C LEU A 14 4.13 13.24 -13.30
N GLU A 15 3.35 12.96 -14.35
CA GLU A 15 2.15 12.13 -14.32
C GLU A 15 2.46 10.75 -13.70
N ARG A 16 3.48 10.06 -14.21
CA ARG A 16 3.91 8.76 -13.69
C ARG A 16 4.33 8.82 -12.22
N ARG A 17 5.01 9.90 -11.79
CA ARG A 17 5.41 10.08 -10.38
C ARG A 17 4.19 10.28 -9.49
N ALA A 18 3.22 11.10 -9.92
CA ALA A 18 1.98 11.32 -9.19
C ALA A 18 1.20 10.01 -9.02
N LEU A 19 1.02 9.24 -10.10
CA LEU A 19 0.34 7.94 -10.07
C LEU A 19 1.01 6.92 -9.14
N ARG A 20 2.35 6.92 -9.05
CA ARG A 20 3.08 6.07 -8.09
C ARG A 20 2.80 6.46 -6.64
N ALA A 21 2.83 7.76 -6.34
CA ALA A 21 2.54 8.27 -5.01
C ALA A 21 1.11 7.95 -4.59
N GLU A 22 0.15 8.13 -5.51
CA GLU A 22 -1.25 7.77 -5.28
C GLU A 22 -1.41 6.27 -5.00
N ARG A 23 -0.75 5.42 -5.79
CA ARG A 23 -0.77 3.96 -5.56
C ARG A 23 -0.28 3.59 -4.16
N GLU A 24 0.81 4.20 -3.71
CA GLU A 24 1.36 3.96 -2.36
C GLU A 24 0.40 4.43 -1.26
N LEU A 25 -0.23 5.59 -1.44
CA LEU A 25 -1.22 6.12 -0.53
C LEU A 25 -2.45 5.21 -0.41
N VAL A 26 -2.98 4.73 -1.55
CA VAL A 26 -4.11 3.80 -1.58
C VAL A 26 -3.75 2.48 -0.91
N ALA A 27 -2.58 1.91 -1.23
CA ALA A 27 -2.11 0.67 -0.60
C ALA A 27 -1.93 0.82 0.92
N TRP A 28 -1.48 2.00 1.38
CA TRP A 28 -1.41 2.29 2.81
C TRP A 28 -2.81 2.33 3.44
N TRP A 29 -3.76 3.07 2.86
CA TRP A 29 -5.13 3.14 3.37
C TRP A 29 -5.84 1.78 3.38
N ARG A 30 -5.62 0.94 2.36
CA ARG A 30 -6.15 -0.44 2.34
C ARG A 30 -5.64 -1.27 3.50
N ARG A 31 -4.34 -1.17 3.83
CA ARG A 31 -3.76 -1.86 5.00
C ARG A 31 -4.41 -1.39 6.30
N VAL A 32 -4.63 -0.08 6.46
CA VAL A 32 -5.31 0.48 7.64
C VAL A 32 -6.75 -0.04 7.76
N VAL A 33 -7.52 -0.04 6.67
CA VAL A 33 -8.90 -0.55 6.67
C VAL A 33 -8.95 -2.04 7.00
N ARG A 34 -8.04 -2.84 6.43
CA ARG A 34 -7.93 -4.27 6.73
C ARG A 34 -7.58 -4.53 8.18
N ALA A 35 -6.58 -3.83 8.72
CA ALA A 35 -6.23 -3.93 10.13
C ALA A 35 -7.44 -3.60 11.03
N ARG A 36 -8.26 -2.60 10.66
CA ARG A 36 -9.48 -2.29 11.41
C ARG A 36 -10.53 -3.41 11.33
N ILE A 37 -10.70 -4.03 10.16
CA ILE A 37 -11.57 -5.22 9.99
C ILE A 37 -11.05 -6.36 10.87
N ASP A 38 -9.77 -6.65 10.82
CA ASP A 38 -9.13 -7.73 11.57
C ASP A 38 -9.30 -7.53 13.08
N LEU A 39 -9.12 -6.29 13.57
CA LEU A 39 -9.38 -5.95 14.97
C LEU A 39 -10.84 -6.15 15.38
N LEU A 40 -11.80 -5.73 14.54
CA LEU A 40 -13.22 -5.94 14.84
C LEU A 40 -13.59 -7.42 14.85
N VAL A 41 -12.99 -8.22 13.97
CA VAL A 41 -13.17 -9.68 13.95
C VAL A 41 -12.56 -10.31 15.21
N ALA A 42 -11.35 -9.91 15.60
CA ALA A 42 -10.69 -10.41 16.81
C ALA A 42 -11.43 -10.03 18.10
N GLN A 43 -12.13 -8.89 18.11
CA GLN A 43 -13.00 -8.50 19.23
C GLN A 43 -14.28 -9.34 19.30
N ALA A 44 -14.84 -9.73 18.15
CA ALA A 44 -16.03 -10.59 18.08
C ALA A 44 -15.72 -12.08 18.33
N ALA A 45 -14.50 -12.52 17.97
CA ALA A 45 -14.01 -13.88 18.16
C ALA A 45 -12.74 -13.82 19.02
N ALA A 46 -12.90 -13.93 20.34
CA ALA A 46 -11.80 -13.86 21.29
C ALA A 46 -10.66 -14.84 20.92
N PRO A 47 -9.40 -14.46 21.14
CA PRO A 47 -8.27 -15.33 20.83
C PRO A 47 -8.37 -16.64 21.62
N GLY A 48 -8.27 -17.77 20.90
CA GLY A 48 -8.15 -19.09 21.50
C GLY A 48 -6.74 -19.35 22.04
N PRO A 49 -6.53 -20.45 22.77
CA PRO A 49 -5.22 -20.86 23.24
C PRO A 49 -4.28 -21.14 22.08
N LEU A 50 -3.11 -20.49 22.08
CA LEU A 50 -2.04 -20.75 21.13
C LEU A 50 -1.21 -21.96 21.58
N GLY A 51 -0.68 -22.74 20.63
CA GLY A 51 0.28 -23.80 20.91
C GLY A 51 -0.31 -25.14 21.38
N GLU A 52 -1.58 -25.22 21.79
CA GLU A 52 -2.20 -26.48 22.28
C GLU A 52 -2.05 -27.65 21.31
N GLN A 53 -2.30 -27.39 20.01
CA GLN A 53 -2.25 -28.43 18.97
C GLN A 53 -0.82 -28.91 18.66
N VAL A 54 0.20 -28.16 19.09
CA VAL A 54 1.62 -28.40 18.76
C VAL A 54 2.50 -28.50 20.00
N ALA A 55 1.89 -28.59 21.20
CA ALA A 55 2.60 -28.56 22.47
C ALA A 55 3.68 -29.64 22.62
N PHE A 56 3.48 -30.80 21.97
CA PHE A 56 4.43 -31.91 21.97
C PHE A 56 5.39 -31.91 20.78
N ALA A 57 5.19 -31.02 19.81
CA ALA A 57 6.03 -30.89 18.62
C ALA A 57 7.00 -29.69 18.72
N LEU A 58 6.67 -28.69 19.53
CA LEU A 58 7.51 -27.53 19.74
C LEU A 58 8.63 -27.81 20.75
N PRO A 59 9.84 -27.29 20.52
CA PRO A 59 10.89 -27.26 21.54
C PRO A 59 10.40 -26.53 22.80
N LEU A 60 10.85 -27.00 23.97
CA LEU A 60 10.38 -26.48 25.26
C LEU A 60 10.62 -24.96 25.37
N GLU A 61 11.77 -24.48 24.92
CA GLU A 61 12.11 -23.06 24.94
C GLU A 61 11.12 -22.19 24.15
N VAL A 62 10.52 -22.73 23.08
CA VAL A 62 9.50 -22.05 22.28
C VAL A 62 8.14 -22.10 22.98
N CYS A 63 7.79 -23.25 23.57
CA CYS A 63 6.56 -23.40 24.37
C CYS A 63 6.48 -22.39 25.52
N LEU A 64 7.61 -22.07 26.14
CA LEU A 64 7.71 -21.10 27.23
C LEU A 64 7.45 -19.64 26.79
N GLN A 65 7.50 -19.35 25.49
CA GLN A 65 7.28 -18.01 24.93
C GLN A 65 5.87 -17.82 24.33
N VAL A 66 4.98 -18.80 24.47
CA VAL A 66 3.63 -18.72 23.91
C VAL A 66 2.83 -17.60 24.61
N PRO A 67 2.36 -16.57 23.88
CA PRO A 67 1.56 -15.49 24.47
C PRO A 67 0.26 -16.04 25.06
N ARG A 68 -0.14 -15.51 26.23
CA ARG A 68 -1.42 -15.92 26.83
C ARG A 68 -2.59 -15.30 26.05
N PRO A 69 -3.72 -16.01 25.91
CA PRO A 69 -4.90 -15.45 25.27
C PRO A 69 -5.40 -14.15 25.91
N ASP A 70 -5.25 -14.02 27.23
CA ASP A 70 -5.65 -12.81 27.96
C ASP A 70 -4.75 -11.62 27.62
N ASP A 71 -3.43 -11.82 27.53
CA ASP A 71 -2.48 -10.76 27.12
C ASP A 71 -2.84 -10.23 25.71
N LEU A 72 -3.22 -11.13 24.79
CA LEU A 72 -3.67 -10.75 23.46
C LEU A 72 -5.02 -10.03 23.49
N ARG A 73 -5.95 -10.47 24.33
CA ARG A 73 -7.27 -9.84 24.46
C ARG A 73 -7.15 -8.42 24.99
N ASP A 74 -6.32 -8.22 26.01
CA ASP A 74 -6.09 -6.93 26.64
C ASP A 74 -5.39 -5.96 25.69
N ALA A 75 -4.40 -6.43 24.93
CA ALA A 75 -3.71 -5.61 23.93
C ALA A 75 -4.61 -5.18 22.76
N LEU A 76 -5.58 -6.01 22.36
CA LEU A 76 -6.44 -5.78 21.18
C LEU A 76 -7.78 -5.11 21.50
N SER A 77 -8.14 -4.99 22.79
CA SER A 77 -9.37 -4.35 23.27
C SER A 77 -9.10 -3.23 24.30
N PRO A 78 -8.32 -2.18 23.98
CA PRO A 78 -8.08 -1.10 24.94
C PRO A 78 -9.32 -0.20 25.04
N GLY A 79 -10.29 -0.59 25.87
CA GLY A 79 -11.35 0.26 26.40
C GLY A 79 -12.68 0.28 25.63
N SER A 80 -13.74 -0.10 26.35
CA SER A 80 -15.17 0.32 26.39
C SER A 80 -15.95 0.79 25.14
N ALA A 81 -15.34 1.13 24.01
CA ALA A 81 -16.09 1.28 22.77
C ALA A 81 -16.46 -0.13 22.31
N ALA A 82 -17.64 -0.60 22.74
CA ALA A 82 -18.22 -1.85 22.30
C ALA A 82 -17.95 -2.02 20.80
N ALA A 83 -17.34 -3.15 20.44
CA ALA A 83 -17.00 -3.44 19.06
C ALA A 83 -18.26 -3.24 18.21
N ASP A 84 -18.31 -2.17 17.40
CA ASP A 84 -19.40 -1.97 16.46
C ASP A 84 -19.18 -2.94 15.30
N VAL A 85 -19.51 -4.21 15.54
CA VAL A 85 -19.54 -5.27 14.54
C VAL A 85 -20.46 -4.85 13.37
N GLY A 86 -21.45 -3.98 13.63
CA GLY A 86 -22.29 -3.36 12.61
C GLY A 86 -21.53 -2.49 11.60
N ALA A 87 -20.31 -2.03 11.92
CA ALA A 87 -19.45 -1.31 10.98
C ALA A 87 -18.74 -2.22 9.96
N LEU A 88 -18.68 -3.55 10.18
CA LEU A 88 -17.95 -4.49 9.30
C LEU A 88 -18.41 -4.45 7.84
N PRO A 89 -19.72 -4.48 7.50
CA PRO A 89 -20.17 -4.39 6.11
C PRO A 89 -19.71 -3.10 5.43
N ARG A 90 -19.75 -1.97 6.14
CA ARG A 90 -19.28 -0.67 5.63
C ARG A 90 -17.77 -0.67 5.37
N LEU A 91 -16.98 -1.24 6.29
CA LEU A 91 -15.53 -1.35 6.12
C LEU A 91 -15.15 -2.29 4.96
N ARG A 92 -15.84 -3.42 4.80
CA ARG A 92 -15.63 -4.33 3.66
C ARG A 92 -16.00 -3.66 2.34
N ALA A 93 -17.10 -2.91 2.30
CA ALA A 93 -17.48 -2.12 1.14
C ALA A 93 -16.42 -1.04 0.81
N LEU A 94 -15.82 -0.44 1.83
CA LEU A 94 -14.73 0.52 1.67
C LEU A 94 -13.45 -0.15 1.15
N ASP A 95 -13.00 -1.29 1.68
CA ASP A 95 -11.85 -2.04 1.13
C ASP A 95 -12.09 -2.42 -0.33
N ALA A 96 -13.31 -2.87 -0.67
CA ALA A 96 -13.66 -3.20 -2.06
C ALA A 96 -13.61 -1.98 -2.98
N ARG A 97 -14.06 -0.81 -2.51
CA ARG A 97 -13.95 0.46 -3.26
C ARG A 97 -12.49 0.88 -3.44
N LEU A 98 -11.68 0.81 -2.38
CA LEU A 98 -10.26 1.12 -2.43
C LEU A 98 -9.51 0.15 -3.36
N ALA A 99 -9.87 -1.14 -3.36
CA ALA A 99 -9.29 -2.13 -4.26
C ALA A 99 -9.56 -1.79 -5.73
N ARG A 100 -10.81 -1.44 -6.07
CA ARG A 100 -11.16 -1.01 -7.43
C ARG A 100 -10.41 0.26 -7.83
N TYR A 101 -10.31 1.22 -6.91
CA TYR A 101 -9.56 2.44 -7.16
C TYR A 101 -8.06 2.16 -7.36
N GLU A 102 -7.46 1.29 -6.54
CA GLU A 102 -6.07 0.87 -6.70
C GLU A 102 -5.83 0.24 -8.07
N THR A 103 -6.72 -0.66 -8.53
CA THR A 103 -6.65 -1.23 -9.88
C THR A 103 -6.67 -0.13 -10.94
N GLY A 104 -7.59 0.84 -10.84
CA GLY A 104 -7.63 1.97 -11.76
C GLY A 104 -6.35 2.82 -11.78
N VAL A 105 -5.75 3.07 -10.62
CA VAL A 105 -4.47 3.79 -10.52
C VAL A 105 -3.31 2.96 -11.11
N GLN A 106 -3.32 1.65 -10.92
CA GLN A 106 -2.33 0.73 -11.49
C GLN A 106 -2.43 0.70 -13.02
N ASP A 107 -3.64 0.62 -13.57
CA ASP A 107 -3.90 0.65 -15.01
C ASP A 107 -3.44 2.00 -15.61
N ALA A 108 -3.80 3.12 -14.97
CA ALA A 108 -3.35 4.44 -15.39
C ALA A 108 -1.81 4.58 -15.34
N LEU A 109 -1.17 4.01 -14.31
CA LEU A 109 0.29 3.99 -14.20
C LEU A 109 0.95 3.15 -15.30
N ALA A 110 0.35 2.02 -15.67
CA ALA A 110 0.82 1.16 -16.75
C ALA A 110 0.69 1.88 -18.11
N ASP A 111 -0.42 2.57 -18.34
CA ASP A 111 -0.65 3.37 -19.54
C ASP A 111 0.35 4.54 -19.63
N ALA A 112 0.50 5.34 -18.57
CA ALA A 112 1.48 6.43 -18.53
C ALA A 112 2.92 5.93 -18.74
N THR A 113 3.25 4.75 -18.22
CA THR A 113 4.54 4.10 -18.46
C THR A 113 4.71 3.69 -19.92
N SER A 114 3.66 3.14 -20.53
CA SER A 114 3.67 2.74 -21.96
C SER A 114 3.84 3.95 -22.88
N ARG A 115 3.11 5.05 -22.61
CA ARG A 115 3.26 6.33 -23.31
C ARG A 115 4.68 6.90 -23.19
N LEU A 116 5.26 6.84 -21.98
CA LEU A 116 6.63 7.28 -21.73
C LEU A 116 7.66 6.45 -22.52
N VAL A 117 7.52 5.12 -22.52
CA VAL A 117 8.40 4.20 -23.27
C VAL A 117 8.30 4.46 -24.77
N ALA A 118 7.08 4.58 -25.31
CA ALA A 118 6.87 4.87 -26.72
C ALA A 118 7.50 6.20 -27.14
N HIS A 119 7.37 7.24 -26.31
CA HIS A 119 7.97 8.55 -26.59
C HIS A 119 9.51 8.49 -26.57
N VAL A 120 10.11 7.80 -25.60
CA VAL A 120 11.57 7.62 -25.53
C VAL A 120 12.09 6.74 -26.69
N ALA A 121 11.35 5.72 -27.11
CA ALA A 121 11.71 4.90 -28.25
C ALA A 121 11.68 5.69 -29.57
N ALA A 122 10.74 6.62 -29.71
CA ALA A 122 10.61 7.50 -30.88
C ALA A 122 11.69 8.59 -30.95
N ASP A 123 12.14 9.11 -29.80
CA ASP A 123 13.27 10.05 -29.72
C ASP A 123 14.19 9.72 -28.53
N PRO A 124 15.19 8.84 -28.74
CA PRO A 124 16.16 8.48 -27.70
C PRO A 124 17.00 9.67 -27.24
N THR A 125 17.24 10.65 -28.12
CA THR A 125 18.13 11.79 -27.83
C THR A 125 17.49 12.84 -26.92
N ALA A 126 16.16 12.94 -26.90
CA ALA A 126 15.42 13.78 -25.95
C ALA A 126 15.67 13.39 -24.49
N SER A 127 16.02 12.12 -24.23
CA SER A 127 16.35 11.66 -22.88
C SER A 127 17.74 12.10 -22.40
N LEU A 128 18.67 12.37 -23.33
CA LEU A 128 20.07 12.75 -23.06
C LEU A 128 20.28 14.26 -22.92
N ARG A 129 19.43 15.10 -23.52
CA ARG A 129 19.56 16.57 -23.47
C ARG A 129 19.37 17.20 -22.09
N ARG A 130 18.83 16.47 -21.11
CA ARG A 130 18.54 17.01 -19.77
C ARG A 130 19.73 17.06 -18.81
N ARG A 131 20.96 16.78 -19.27
CA ARG A 131 22.15 16.69 -18.40
C ARG A 131 23.38 17.41 -18.96
N THR A 132 23.26 18.72 -19.17
CA THR A 132 24.43 19.61 -19.17
C THR A 132 24.09 20.83 -18.32
N PRO A 133 24.52 20.90 -17.05
CA PRO A 133 24.72 22.21 -16.45
C PRO A 133 25.83 22.87 -17.26
N ALA A 134 25.52 23.99 -17.90
CA ALA A 134 26.55 24.87 -18.43
C ALA A 134 27.37 25.35 -17.24
N VAL A 135 28.52 24.73 -17.03
CA VAL A 135 29.60 25.30 -16.22
C VAL A 135 30.27 26.32 -17.13
N GLU A 136 29.71 27.53 -17.19
CA GLU A 136 30.45 28.69 -17.66
C GLU A 136 31.17 29.26 -16.44
N GLY A 137 32.47 29.00 -16.39
CA GLY A 137 33.39 29.84 -15.63
C GLY A 137 33.75 31.05 -16.48
N SER A 138 33.70 32.23 -15.85
CA SER A 138 34.80 33.21 -15.85
C SER A 138 34.50 34.34 -14.87
#